data_AF-A0A9P1D4G0-F1
#
_entry.id   AF-A0A9P1D4G0-F1
#
_cell.length_a   1.000
_cell.length_b   1.000
_cell.length_c   1.000
_cell.angle_alpha   90.00
_cell.angle_beta   90.00
_cell.angle_gamma   90.00
#
_symmetry.space_group_name_H-M   'P 1'
#
loop_
_entity.id
_entity.type
_entity.pdbx_description
1 polymer ?
#
loop_
_entity_poly.entity_id
_entity_poly.type
_entity_poly.pdbx_seq_one_letter_code
_entity_poly.pdbx_strand_id
1 'polypeptide(L)'
;ADGIFVMVDIRAETGVAKNLGHPMAPFLYTVSLMHCMPQGMNDGGPGLGMMWGRQKALSMLQEAGFEVEVVEMEFDTFNDCYVCRPRA
;
A
#
# COMPACT_ATOMS: atom_id res chain seq x y z
N ALA A 1 -3.40 1.32 25.09
CA ALA A 1 -4.16 2.48 24.60
C ALA A 1 -5.00 2.00 23.43
N ASP A 2 -6.31 2.25 23.44
CA ASP A 2 -7.27 1.65 22.49
C ASP A 2 -7.35 2.41 21.15
N GLY A 3 -6.20 2.87 20.66
CA GLY A 3 -6.12 3.61 19.40
C GLY A 3 -6.34 2.70 18.20
N ILE A 4 -6.97 3.23 17.16
CA ILE A 4 -7.08 2.58 15.84
C ILE A 4 -6.36 3.47 14.83
N PHE A 5 -5.45 2.87 14.06
CA PHE A 5 -4.87 3.50 12.87
C PHE A 5 -5.59 2.98 11.63
N VAL A 6 -6.07 3.89 10.79
CA VAL A 6 -6.71 3.54 9.52
C VAL A 6 -5.82 4.05 8.40
N MET A 7 -5.32 3.14 7.57
CA MET A 7 -4.53 3.44 6.38
C MET A 7 -5.35 3.09 5.14
N VAL A 8 -5.47 4.03 4.20
CA VAL A 8 -6.08 3.78 2.88
C VAL A 8 -4.97 3.91 1.86
N ASP A 9 -4.73 2.84 1.09
CA ASP A 9 -3.63 2.78 0.13
C ASP A 9 -4.02 1.94 -1.09
N ILE A 10 -3.25 2.04 -2.17
CA ILE A 10 -3.57 1.47 -3.48
C ILE A 10 -3.73 -0.04 -3.42
N ARG A 11 -4.83 -0.52 -3.99
CA ARG A 11 -5.09 -1.96 -4.18
C ARG A 11 -4.21 -2.50 -5.30
N ALA A 12 -3.02 -2.95 -4.92
CA ALA A 12 -2.05 -3.57 -5.82
C ALA A 12 -1.35 -4.76 -5.16
N GLU A 13 -0.80 -5.65 -5.98
CA GLU A 13 0.09 -6.72 -5.52
C GLU A 13 1.54 -6.21 -5.48
N THR A 14 2.34 -6.66 -4.50
CA THR A 14 3.78 -6.29 -4.46
C THR A 14 4.55 -6.86 -5.65
N GLY A 15 4.13 -8.02 -6.18
CA GLY A 15 4.76 -8.64 -7.36
C GLY A 15 4.19 -8.08 -8.66
N VAL A 16 5.01 -7.39 -9.45
CA VAL A 16 4.62 -6.73 -10.72
C VAL A 16 3.84 -7.66 -11.66
N ALA A 17 4.27 -8.92 -11.80
CA ALA A 17 3.61 -9.90 -12.68
C ALA A 17 2.15 -10.17 -12.30
N LYS A 18 1.79 -10.02 -11.02
CA LYS A 18 0.42 -10.21 -10.54
C LYS A 18 -0.50 -9.02 -10.86
N ASN A 19 0.07 -7.87 -11.21
CA ASN A 19 -0.67 -6.67 -11.59
C ASN A 19 -0.94 -6.58 -13.10
N LEU A 20 -0.51 -7.55 -13.91
CA LEU A 20 -0.72 -7.52 -15.37
C LEU A 20 -2.20 -7.49 -15.78
N GLY A 21 -3.09 -8.05 -14.94
CA GLY A 21 -4.54 -8.00 -15.14
C GLY A 21 -5.22 -6.74 -14.59
N HIS A 22 -4.47 -5.86 -13.89
CA HIS A 22 -5.04 -4.66 -13.29
C HIS A 22 -5.30 -3.60 -14.38
N PRO A 23 -6.55 -3.14 -14.60
CA PRO A 23 -6.91 -2.29 -15.73
C PRO A 23 -6.08 -0.99 -15.83
N MET A 24 -5.70 -0.45 -14.68
CA MET A 24 -4.93 0.80 -14.58
C MET A 24 -3.43 0.59 -14.31
N ALA A 25 -2.90 -0.64 -14.30
CA ALA A 25 -1.51 -0.89 -13.93
C ALA A 25 -0.50 -0.03 -14.71
N PRO A 26 -0.58 0.10 -16.06
CA PRO A 26 0.36 0.93 -16.79
C PRO A 26 0.38 2.37 -16.31
N PHE A 27 -0.80 2.98 -16.11
CA PHE A 27 -0.92 4.34 -15.60
C PHE A 27 -0.31 4.49 -14.20
N LEU A 28 -0.64 3.57 -13.28
CA LEU A 28 -0.18 3.65 -11.88
C LEU A 28 1.32 3.42 -11.76
N TYR A 29 1.88 2.48 -12.52
CA TYR A 29 3.33 2.31 -12.59
C TYR A 29 4.03 3.52 -13.21
N THR A 30 3.46 4.15 -14.24
CA THR A 30 4.00 5.39 -14.81
C THR A 30 3.99 6.53 -13.79
N VAL A 31 2.87 6.77 -13.10
CA VAL A 31 2.78 7.79 -12.05
C VAL A 31 3.77 7.48 -10.91
N SER A 32 3.85 6.22 -10.48
CA SER A 32 4.81 5.79 -9.47
C SER A 32 6.25 6.14 -9.87
N LEU A 33 6.66 5.76 -11.08
CA LEU A 33 8.01 5.96 -11.59
C LEU A 33 8.35 7.45 -11.77
N MET A 34 7.39 8.25 -12.21
CA MET A 34 7.62 9.65 -12.57
C MET A 34 7.35 10.62 -11.42
N HIS A 35 6.83 10.16 -10.28
CA HIS A 35 6.47 11.02 -9.15
C HIS A 35 6.75 10.39 -7.78
N CYS A 36 5.97 9.38 -7.37
CA CYS A 36 5.95 8.91 -5.98
C CYS A 36 7.25 8.23 -5.55
N MET A 37 7.81 7.38 -6.42
CA MET A 37 9.05 6.66 -6.13
C MET A 37 10.26 7.60 -6.04
N PRO A 38 10.52 8.49 -7.02
CA PRO A 38 11.60 9.47 -6.91
C PRO A 38 11.51 10.35 -5.66
N GLN A 39 10.32 10.86 -5.33
CA GLN A 39 10.13 11.66 -4.12
C GLN A 39 10.35 10.84 -2.85
N GLY A 40 9.87 9.60 -2.82
CA GLY A 40 10.08 8.68 -1.70
C GLY A 40 11.53 8.21 -1.54
N MET A 41 12.41 8.48 -2.50
CA MET A 41 13.86 8.22 -2.41
C MET A 41 14.65 9.44 -1.94
N ASN A 42 14.03 10.61 -1.82
CA ASN A 42 14.71 11.81 -1.34
C ASN A 42 15.23 11.58 0.10
N ASP A 43 16.42 12.12 0.38
CA ASP A 43 17.12 11.96 1.67
C ASP A 43 17.27 10.49 2.14
N GLY A 44 17.42 9.56 1.19
CA GLY A 44 17.65 8.14 1.47
C GLY A 44 16.38 7.35 1.83
N GLY A 45 15.21 7.89 1.51
CA GLY A 45 13.93 7.21 1.72
C GLY A 45 13.80 5.90 0.90
N PRO A 46 12.85 5.03 1.26
CA PRO A 46 12.75 3.68 0.72
C PRO A 46 12.20 3.61 -0.72
N GLY A 47 11.62 4.69 -1.25
CA GLY A 47 11.16 4.72 -2.64
C GLY A 47 10.12 3.65 -2.99
N LEU A 48 9.21 3.29 -2.07
CA LEU A 48 8.28 2.18 -2.25
C LEU A 48 7.38 2.35 -3.49
N GLY A 49 7.06 3.60 -3.83
CA GLY A 49 6.22 3.94 -4.96
C GLY A 49 4.73 3.68 -4.71
N MET A 50 3.92 4.05 -5.69
CA MET A 50 2.45 3.96 -5.60
C MET A 50 1.95 2.51 -5.61
N MET A 51 2.66 1.62 -6.30
CA MET A 51 2.29 0.20 -6.50
C MET A 51 3.08 -0.76 -5.60
N TRP A 52 3.50 -0.29 -4.41
CA TRP A 52 4.26 -1.10 -3.44
C TRP A 52 3.51 -2.34 -2.95
N GLY A 53 2.18 -2.24 -2.89
CA GLY A 53 1.26 -3.36 -2.84
C GLY A 53 1.02 -3.97 -1.46
N ARG A 54 -0.04 -4.75 -1.40
CA ARG A 54 -0.66 -5.25 -0.17
C ARG A 54 0.25 -6.11 0.69
N GLN A 55 1.06 -6.98 0.11
CA GLN A 55 1.94 -7.86 0.90
C GLN A 55 3.01 -7.06 1.64
N LYS A 56 3.60 -6.08 0.96
CA LYS A 56 4.58 -5.18 1.56
C LYS A 56 3.93 -4.31 2.64
N ALA A 57 2.72 -3.78 2.38
CA ALA A 57 1.95 -3.03 3.35
C ALA A 57 1.67 -3.83 4.63
N LEU A 58 1.16 -5.06 4.48
CA LEU A 58 0.91 -5.96 5.61
C LEU A 58 2.17 -6.28 6.40
N SER A 59 3.28 -6.60 5.73
CA SER A 59 4.56 -6.88 6.39
C SER A 59 5.01 -5.68 7.24
N MET A 60 5.00 -4.48 6.67
CA MET A 60 5.46 -3.28 7.36
C MET A 60 4.56 -2.88 8.53
N LEU A 61 3.23 -3.02 8.39
CA LEU A 61 2.30 -2.77 9.50
C LEU A 61 2.47 -3.79 10.63
N GLN A 62 2.70 -5.06 10.30
CA GLN A 62 2.97 -6.11 11.30
C GLN A 62 4.31 -5.91 12.00
N GLU A 63 5.35 -5.51 11.26
CA GLU A 63 6.67 -5.14 11.80
C GLU A 63 6.56 -3.93 12.75
N ALA A 64 5.66 -2.99 12.45
CA ALA A 64 5.34 -1.85 13.32
C ALA A 64 4.50 -2.22 14.55
N GLY A 65 4.14 -3.49 14.73
CA GLY A 65 3.42 -3.98 15.90
C GLY A 65 1.90 -3.92 15.80
N PHE A 66 1.33 -3.83 14.59
CA PHE A 66 -0.12 -3.85 14.41
C PHE A 66 -0.66 -5.25 14.07
N GLU A 67 -1.85 -5.55 14.60
CA GLU A 67 -2.77 -6.50 14.00
C GLU A 67 -3.62 -5.77 12.96
N VAL A 68 -3.73 -6.33 11.75
CA VAL A 68 -4.28 -5.64 10.58
C VAL A 68 -5.42 -6.44 9.98
N GLU A 69 -6.56 -5.78 9.80
CA GLU A 69 -7.68 -6.23 9.01
C GLU A 69 -7.72 -5.44 7.70
N VAL A 70 -7.84 -6.11 6.56
CA VAL A 70 -7.96 -5.44 5.25
C VAL A 70 -9.40 -5.52 4.78
N VAL A 71 -9.99 -4.36 4.56
CA VAL A 71 -11.36 -4.17 4.07
C VAL A 71 -11.30 -3.67 2.65
N GLU A 72 -11.88 -4.45 1.73
CA GLU A 72 -12.10 -4.00 0.35
C GLU A 72 -13.25 -2.99 0.32
N MET A 73 -13.08 -1.89 -0.39
CA MET A 73 -14.04 -0.79 -0.42
C MET A 73 -15.00 -0.93 -1.61
N GLU A 74 -16.30 -1.07 -1.36
CA GLU A 74 -17.33 -1.29 -2.40
C GLU A 74 -17.36 -0.17 -3.46
N PHE A 75 -17.20 1.08 -3.03
CA PHE A 75 -17.27 2.26 -3.91
C PHE A 75 -15.90 2.82 -4.29
N ASP A 76 -14.81 2.18 -3.84
CA ASP A 76 -13.44 2.58 -4.15
C ASP A 76 -12.60 1.33 -4.45
N THR A 77 -12.73 0.83 -5.68
CA THR A 77 -11.95 -0.35 -6.12
C THR A 77 -10.46 -0.04 -6.31
N PHE A 78 -10.05 1.22 -6.12
CA PHE A 78 -8.68 1.67 -6.31
C PHE A 78 -7.83 1.49 -5.05
N ASN A 79 -8.46 1.47 -3.88
CA ASN A 79 -7.80 1.38 -2.59
C ASN A 79 -8.30 0.20 -1.76
N ASP A 80 -7.39 -0.30 -0.92
CA ASP A 80 -7.71 -1.17 0.21
C ASP A 80 -7.68 -0.31 1.50
N CYS A 81 -8.57 -0.61 2.44
CA CYS A 81 -8.58 0.00 3.77
C CYS A 81 -7.99 -0.95 4.80
N TYR A 82 -6.91 -0.54 5.46
CA TYR A 82 -6.21 -1.31 6.47
C TYR A 82 -6.58 -0.77 7.86
N VAL A 83 -7.37 -1.54 8.61
CA VAL A 83 -7.74 -1.22 9.98
C VAL A 83 -6.73 -1.87 10.93
N CYS A 84 -5.92 -1.03 11.56
CA CYS A 84 -4.74 -1.43 12.33
C CYS A 84 -4.97 -1.19 13.83
N ARG A 85 -4.83 -2.25 14.62
CA ARG A 85 -4.93 -2.21 16.10
C ARG A 85 -3.58 -2.58 16.71
N PRO A 86 -3.09 -1.86 17.74
CA PRO A 86 -1.84 -2.22 18.41
C PRO A 86 -1.91 -3.67 18.92
N ARG A 87 -0.89 -4.47 18.61
CA ARG A 87 -0.74 -5.81 19.18
C ARG A 87 -0.40 -5.64 20.66
N ALA A 88 -1.15 -6.34 21.52
CA ALA A 88 -0.95 -6.33 22.97
C ALA A 88 0.41 -6.90 23.38
#